data_AF-A0A851NX97-F1
#
_entry.id   AF-A0A851NX97-F1
#
_cell.length_a   1.000
_cell.length_b   1.000
_cell.length_c   1.000
_cell.angle_alpha   90.00
_cell.angle_beta   90.00
_cell.angle_gamma   90.00
#
_symmetry.space_group_name_H-M   'P 1'
#
loop_
_entity.id
_entity.type
_entity.pdbx_description
1 polymer ?
#
loop_
_entity_poly.entity_id
_entity_poly.type
_entity_poly.pdbx_seq_one_letter_code
_entity_poly.pdbx_strand_id
1 'polypeptide(L)'
;CGLCQRAEHDPELFGQTCQQDGLRVHENCLYHASGLSQRGADDEGFFGFLLPDIQQELQRVARKVCCICRQRGASVQCRGRRCPRTFHFPCGSERGCVSQFFGEFRSFCWRHRPAQRVRALPQAQPLCAICLEAVPGRPSYNVLLCPACTGARFHRRCIQSQALRAALHHFRCPVCQDVQTFQAEMFRLGIKIPDRDAAWEEDGAFQELYQRHRSCNAQQCQCPLGREQSEDNG
;
A
#
# COMPACT_ATOMS: atom_id res chain seq x y z
N CYS A 1 -16.92 -5.01 -6.66
CA CYS A 1 -16.80 -5.18 -5.20
C CYS A 1 -18.10 -4.74 -4.50
N GLY A 2 -18.70 -5.60 -3.68
CA GLY A 2 -19.95 -5.31 -2.96
C GLY A 2 -19.85 -4.18 -1.93
N LEU A 3 -18.67 -3.97 -1.33
CA LEU A 3 -18.48 -2.94 -0.30
C LEU A 3 -18.19 -1.54 -0.86
N CYS A 4 -17.46 -1.42 -1.97
CA CYS A 4 -17.09 -0.12 -2.53
C CYS A 4 -17.79 0.23 -3.85
N GLN A 5 -18.56 -0.70 -4.42
CA GLN A 5 -19.28 -0.57 -5.69
C GLN A 5 -18.37 -0.29 -6.92
N ARG A 6 -17.07 -0.53 -6.80
CA ARG A 6 -16.11 -0.40 -7.92
C ARG A 6 -15.76 -1.75 -8.51
N ALA A 7 -15.44 -1.73 -9.80
CA ALA A 7 -14.93 -2.86 -10.56
C ALA A 7 -13.41 -2.77 -10.80
N GLU A 8 -12.75 -1.68 -10.39
CA GLU A 8 -11.30 -1.48 -10.57
C GLU A 8 -10.46 -2.53 -9.84
N HIS A 9 -9.31 -2.87 -10.40
CA HIS A 9 -8.34 -3.84 -9.89
C HIS A 9 -6.96 -3.16 -9.85
N ASP A 10 -6.74 -2.37 -8.81
CA ASP A 10 -5.42 -1.88 -8.41
C ASP A 10 -4.98 -2.66 -7.17
N PRO A 11 -4.07 -3.65 -7.30
CA PRO A 11 -3.62 -4.45 -6.16
C PRO A 11 -2.96 -3.64 -5.05
N GLU A 12 -2.33 -2.49 -5.35
CA GLU A 12 -1.72 -1.65 -4.32
C GLU A 12 -2.79 -0.99 -3.44
N LEU A 13 -3.88 -0.53 -4.05
CA LEU A 13 -4.98 0.12 -3.32
C LEU A 13 -5.95 -0.90 -2.72
N PHE A 14 -6.42 -1.85 -3.50
CA PHE A 14 -7.53 -2.74 -3.13
C PHE A 14 -7.07 -4.05 -2.47
N GLY A 15 -5.81 -4.44 -2.66
CA GLY A 15 -5.35 -5.78 -2.34
C GLY A 15 -5.96 -6.82 -3.29
N GLN A 16 -5.99 -8.07 -2.84
CA GLN A 16 -6.59 -9.16 -3.61
C GLN A 16 -8.10 -8.98 -3.78
N THR A 17 -8.65 -9.44 -4.91
CA THR A 17 -10.10 -9.49 -5.12
C THR A 17 -10.58 -10.90 -4.85
N CYS A 18 -11.40 -11.06 -3.80
CA CYS A 18 -11.99 -12.32 -3.42
C CYS A 18 -13.32 -12.53 -4.15
N GLN A 19 -13.59 -13.75 -4.59
CA GLN A 19 -14.84 -14.12 -5.23
C GLN A 19 -15.27 -15.54 -4.85
N GLN A 20 -16.49 -15.67 -4.33
CA GLN A 20 -17.13 -16.95 -4.02
C GLN A 20 -18.65 -16.75 -4.01
N ASP A 21 -19.42 -17.72 -4.52
CA ASP A 21 -20.90 -17.72 -4.50
C ASP A 21 -21.55 -16.40 -4.98
N GLY A 22 -20.98 -15.80 -6.03
CA GLY A 22 -21.44 -14.52 -6.60
C GLY A 22 -21.07 -13.27 -5.78
N LEU A 23 -20.54 -13.43 -4.57
CA LEU A 23 -20.01 -12.33 -3.76
C LEU A 23 -18.58 -12.00 -4.22
N ARG A 24 -18.38 -10.76 -4.66
CA ARG A 24 -17.05 -10.22 -5.03
C ARG A 24 -16.69 -9.05 -4.12
N VAL A 25 -15.57 -9.13 -3.40
CA VAL A 25 -15.13 -8.07 -2.46
C VAL A 25 -13.62 -7.90 -2.54
N HIS A 26 -13.13 -6.67 -2.36
CA HIS A 26 -11.70 -6.40 -2.27
C HIS A 26 -11.19 -6.62 -0.85
N GLU A 27 -9.99 -7.18 -0.70
CA GLU A 27 -9.28 -7.43 0.55
C GLU A 27 -9.29 -6.20 1.47
N ASN A 28 -8.77 -5.07 1.01
CA ASN A 28 -8.68 -3.86 1.84
C ASN A 28 -10.06 -3.24 2.13
N CYS A 29 -11.11 -3.58 1.36
CA CYS A 29 -12.47 -3.20 1.70
C CYS A 29 -13.03 -4.04 2.86
N LEU A 30 -12.66 -5.33 2.95
CA LEU A 30 -13.04 -6.21 4.07
C LEU A 30 -12.38 -5.73 5.37
N TYR A 31 -11.05 -5.63 5.37
CA TYR A 31 -10.27 -5.24 6.56
C TYR A 31 -10.71 -3.90 7.17
N HIS A 32 -11.18 -2.95 6.34
CA HIS A 32 -11.59 -1.63 6.84
C HIS A 32 -13.10 -1.45 7.01
N ALA A 33 -13.92 -2.46 6.71
CA ALA A 33 -15.34 -2.41 7.00
C ALA A 33 -15.57 -2.44 8.52
N SER A 34 -16.10 -1.36 9.08
CA SER A 34 -16.14 -1.16 10.54
C SER A 34 -17.17 -2.02 11.28
N GLY A 35 -17.88 -2.90 10.57
CA GLY A 35 -18.80 -3.88 11.16
C GLY A 35 -18.36 -5.32 10.98
N LEU A 36 -17.20 -5.57 10.37
CA LEU A 36 -16.67 -6.91 10.19
C LEU A 36 -15.57 -7.20 11.22
N SER A 37 -15.53 -8.45 11.64
CA SER A 37 -14.47 -9.05 12.44
C SER A 37 -14.12 -10.40 11.83
N GLN A 38 -12.84 -10.77 11.87
CA GLN A 38 -12.40 -12.12 11.49
C GLN A 38 -12.83 -13.09 12.59
N ARG A 39 -13.82 -13.92 12.30
CA ARG A 39 -14.36 -14.93 13.24
C ARG A 39 -14.03 -16.36 12.84
N GLY A 40 -13.69 -16.58 11.57
CA GLY A 40 -13.21 -17.87 11.08
C GLY A 40 -11.71 -18.03 11.25
N ALA A 41 -11.22 -19.24 10.94
CA ALA A 41 -9.81 -19.51 10.76
C ALA A 41 -9.26 -18.86 9.47
N ASP A 42 -7.93 -18.83 9.30
CA ASP A 42 -7.29 -18.13 8.18
C ASP A 42 -7.70 -18.69 6.81
N ASP A 43 -8.06 -19.97 6.73
CA ASP A 43 -8.52 -20.68 5.54
C ASP A 43 -10.05 -20.65 5.33
N GLU A 44 -10.80 -20.05 6.28
CA GLU A 44 -12.26 -19.95 6.18
C GLU A 44 -12.72 -18.60 5.58
N GLY A 45 -13.67 -18.68 4.67
CA GLY A 45 -14.24 -17.50 4.01
C GLY A 45 -13.18 -16.71 3.26
N PHE A 46 -13.14 -15.40 3.45
CA PHE A 46 -12.09 -14.54 2.89
C PHE A 46 -11.19 -14.04 4.02
N PHE A 47 -10.00 -14.60 4.19
CA PHE A 47 -9.05 -14.20 5.25
C PHE A 47 -9.65 -14.27 6.67
N GLY A 48 -10.46 -15.30 6.96
CA GLY A 48 -11.19 -15.43 8.23
C GLY A 48 -12.47 -14.59 8.35
N PHE A 49 -12.84 -13.81 7.31
CA PHE A 49 -14.15 -13.17 7.21
C PHE A 49 -15.17 -14.15 6.60
N LEU A 50 -16.09 -14.64 7.45
CA LEU A 50 -17.13 -15.58 7.03
C LEU A 50 -18.13 -14.92 6.06
N LEU A 51 -18.54 -15.65 5.01
CA LEU A 51 -19.47 -15.12 4.00
C LEU A 51 -20.80 -14.60 4.60
N PRO A 52 -21.43 -15.26 5.59
CA PRO A 52 -22.64 -14.73 6.23
C PRO A 52 -22.42 -13.37 6.90
N ASP A 53 -21.23 -13.13 7.46
CA ASP A 53 -20.89 -11.88 8.14
C ASP A 53 -20.70 -10.76 7.12
N ILE A 54 -20.06 -11.07 5.99
CA ILE A 54 -19.93 -10.14 4.87
C ILE A 54 -21.30 -9.76 4.33
N GLN A 55 -22.20 -10.73 4.14
CA GLN A 55 -23.58 -10.47 3.71
C GLN A 55 -24.34 -9.60 4.73
N GLN A 56 -24.19 -9.89 6.03
CA GLN A 56 -24.80 -9.09 7.09
C GLN A 56 -24.28 -7.65 7.10
N GLU A 57 -22.97 -7.45 6.91
CA GLU A 57 -22.38 -6.12 6.80
C GLU A 57 -22.93 -5.37 5.58
N LEU A 58 -23.03 -6.02 4.42
CA LEU A 58 -23.61 -5.44 3.21
C LEU A 58 -25.04 -4.93 3.47
N GLN A 59 -25.87 -5.71 4.17
CA GLN A 59 -27.21 -5.27 4.59
C GLN A 59 -27.15 -4.08 5.57
N ARG A 60 -26.26 -4.13 6.56
CA ARG A 60 -26.08 -3.06 7.55
C ARG A 60 -25.69 -1.72 6.91
N VAL A 61 -24.82 -1.75 5.89
CA VAL A 61 -24.29 -0.54 5.24
C VAL A 61 -25.14 -0.09 4.04
N ALA A 62 -26.11 -0.90 3.60
CA ALA A 62 -26.95 -0.62 2.43
C ALA A 62 -27.63 0.76 2.46
N ARG A 63 -27.93 1.30 3.64
CA ARG A 63 -28.52 2.64 3.81
C ARG A 63 -27.51 3.73 4.21
N LYS A 64 -26.26 3.38 4.53
CA LYS A 64 -25.24 4.33 4.95
C LYS A 64 -24.65 5.07 3.76
N VAL A 65 -24.73 6.40 3.79
CA VAL A 65 -24.27 7.27 2.72
C VAL A 65 -22.81 7.66 2.93
N CYS A 66 -22.00 7.47 1.89
CA CYS A 66 -20.62 7.93 1.85
C CYS A 66 -20.57 9.46 1.92
N CYS A 67 -19.86 10.01 2.89
CA CYS A 67 -19.71 11.45 3.05
C CYS A 67 -18.88 12.14 1.93
N ILE A 68 -18.30 11.36 1.01
CA ILE A 68 -17.43 11.82 -0.08
C ILE A 68 -18.18 11.75 -1.42
N CYS A 69 -18.51 10.55 -1.89
CA CYS A 69 -19.18 10.35 -3.19
C CYS A 69 -20.72 10.42 -3.13
N ARG A 70 -21.31 10.50 -1.93
CA ARG A 70 -22.76 10.55 -1.68
C ARG A 70 -23.56 9.30 -2.08
N GLN A 71 -22.89 8.23 -2.49
CA GLN A 71 -23.51 6.93 -2.74
C GLN A 71 -23.70 6.10 -1.47
N ARG A 72 -24.63 5.16 -1.49
CA ARG A 72 -24.92 4.23 -0.39
C ARG A 72 -23.86 3.12 -0.27
N GLY A 73 -23.90 2.32 0.81
CA GLY A 73 -23.01 1.18 1.02
C GLY A 73 -21.70 1.52 1.74
N ALA A 74 -21.56 2.71 2.33
CA ALA A 74 -20.33 3.12 2.98
C ALA A 74 -20.08 2.31 4.26
N SER A 75 -19.02 1.51 4.29
CA SER A 75 -18.69 0.59 5.39
C SER A 75 -17.62 1.09 6.36
N VAL A 76 -16.80 2.07 5.96
CA VAL A 76 -15.68 2.57 6.77
C VAL A 76 -16.12 3.75 7.62
N GLN A 77 -16.00 3.64 8.94
CA GLN A 77 -16.32 4.69 9.90
C GLN A 77 -15.05 5.30 10.46
N CYS A 78 -15.04 6.63 10.60
CA CYS A 78 -13.94 7.34 11.22
C CYS A 78 -13.85 7.02 12.73
N ARG A 79 -12.70 6.56 13.21
CA ARG A 79 -12.40 6.32 14.63
C ARG A 79 -12.01 7.58 15.41
N GLY A 80 -12.27 8.76 14.87
CA GLY A 80 -12.13 10.02 15.59
C GLY A 80 -13.29 10.22 16.58
N ARG A 81 -13.00 10.83 17.74
CA ARG A 81 -13.99 11.01 18.83
C ARG A 81 -15.27 11.66 18.30
N ARG A 82 -16.41 10.96 18.46
CA ARG A 82 -17.75 11.40 18.02
C ARG A 82 -17.82 11.83 16.54
N CYS A 83 -17.03 11.19 15.66
CA CYS A 83 -17.06 11.51 14.24
C CYS A 83 -18.18 10.73 13.53
N PRO A 84 -19.16 11.39 12.89
CA PRO A 84 -20.23 10.70 12.17
C PRO A 84 -19.83 10.30 10.74
N ARG A 85 -18.58 10.58 10.32
CA ARG A 85 -18.16 10.38 8.93
C ARG A 85 -18.01 8.89 8.63
N THR A 86 -18.80 8.45 7.66
CA THR A 86 -18.69 7.14 7.03
C THR A 86 -18.33 7.32 5.55
N PHE A 87 -17.49 6.46 5.01
CA PHE A 87 -17.02 6.52 3.62
C PHE A 87 -16.74 5.11 3.08
N HIS A 88 -16.71 4.96 1.76
CA HIS A 88 -16.10 3.76 1.16
C HIS A 88 -14.59 3.83 1.30
N PHE A 89 -13.93 2.69 1.50
CA PHE A 89 -12.47 2.61 1.61
C PHE A 89 -11.72 3.40 0.49
N PRO A 90 -11.97 3.16 -0.82
CA PRO A 90 -11.25 3.89 -1.87
C PRO A 90 -11.57 5.39 -1.89
N CYS A 91 -12.81 5.79 -1.64
CA CYS A 91 -13.17 7.20 -1.52
C CYS A 91 -12.39 7.87 -0.39
N GLY A 92 -12.21 7.16 0.72
CA GLY A 92 -11.37 7.60 1.83
C GLY A 92 -9.93 7.87 1.38
N SER A 93 -9.31 6.89 0.72
CA SER A 93 -7.93 7.00 0.21
C SER A 93 -7.76 8.23 -0.69
N GLU A 94 -8.64 8.40 -1.69
CA GLU A 94 -8.64 9.53 -2.62
C GLU A 94 -8.82 10.89 -1.92
N ARG A 95 -9.65 10.93 -0.88
CA ARG A 95 -9.88 12.15 -0.08
C ARG A 95 -8.76 12.45 0.91
N GLY A 96 -7.79 11.55 1.06
CA GLY A 96 -6.71 11.65 2.03
C GLY A 96 -7.11 11.24 3.45
N CYS A 97 -8.02 10.30 3.61
CA CYS A 97 -8.20 9.56 4.86
C CYS A 97 -7.02 8.62 5.09
N VAL A 98 -6.78 8.27 6.36
CA VAL A 98 -5.76 7.29 6.73
C VAL A 98 -6.45 6.03 7.24
N SER A 99 -6.14 4.89 6.63
CA SER A 99 -6.55 3.57 7.07
C SER A 99 -5.30 2.83 7.55
N GLN A 100 -5.31 2.33 8.79
CA GLN A 100 -4.17 1.69 9.43
C GLN A 100 -4.25 0.18 9.24
N PHE A 101 -3.18 -0.45 8.74
CA PHE A 101 -3.13 -1.88 8.44
C PHE A 101 -2.54 -2.71 9.59
N PHE A 102 -2.83 -2.32 10.84
CA PHE A 102 -2.35 -2.98 12.05
C PHE A 102 -3.42 -2.94 13.14
N GLY A 103 -3.36 -3.90 14.08
CA GLY A 103 -4.30 -4.00 15.19
C GLY A 103 -5.76 -4.09 14.70
N GLU A 104 -6.62 -3.18 15.16
CA GLU A 104 -8.06 -3.16 14.81
C GLU A 104 -8.38 -2.52 13.44
N PHE A 105 -7.40 -2.37 12.54
CA PHE A 105 -7.59 -1.80 11.20
C PHE A 105 -8.29 -0.42 11.15
N ARG A 106 -7.95 0.44 12.12
CA ARG A 106 -8.65 1.72 12.35
C ARG A 106 -8.52 2.67 11.16
N SER A 107 -9.61 3.36 10.84
CA SER A 107 -9.67 4.36 9.77
C SER A 107 -10.03 5.75 10.30
N PHE A 108 -9.42 6.78 9.73
CA PHE A 108 -9.58 8.18 10.14
C PHE A 108 -9.86 9.08 8.95
N CYS A 109 -10.92 9.89 9.04
CA CYS A 109 -11.26 10.85 7.99
C CYS A 109 -10.17 11.92 7.83
N TRP A 110 -10.20 12.66 6.72
CA TRP A 110 -9.24 13.74 6.43
C TRP A 110 -9.12 14.83 7.51
N ARG A 111 -10.07 14.95 8.44
CA ARG A 111 -10.00 15.84 9.60
C ARG A 111 -9.41 15.22 10.87
N HIS A 112 -9.49 13.89 11.02
CA HIS A 112 -9.04 13.17 12.21
C HIS A 112 -7.84 12.27 11.94
N ARG A 113 -7.33 12.25 10.71
CA ARG A 113 -6.16 11.47 10.35
C ARG A 113 -4.96 11.87 11.19
N PRO A 114 -4.08 10.91 11.53
CA PRO A 114 -2.79 11.24 12.09
C PRO A 114 -2.00 12.15 11.13
N ALA A 115 -1.29 13.11 11.71
CA ALA A 115 -0.33 13.95 11.00
C ALA A 115 1.07 13.73 11.59
N GLN A 116 2.10 13.95 10.78
CA GLN A 116 3.47 13.96 11.27
C GLN A 116 3.71 15.23 12.07
N ARG A 117 4.34 15.08 13.24
CA ARG A 117 4.75 16.19 14.10
C ARG A 117 6.26 16.41 14.02
N VAL A 118 6.81 16.28 12.81
CA VAL A 118 8.24 16.40 12.54
C VAL A 118 8.51 17.72 11.83
N ARG A 119 9.55 18.44 12.27
CA ARG A 119 10.05 19.61 11.54
C ARG A 119 10.99 19.14 10.45
N ALA A 120 10.62 19.42 9.20
CA ALA A 120 11.43 19.08 8.05
C ALA A 120 12.71 19.91 8.02
N LEU A 121 13.86 19.30 7.69
CA LEU A 121 15.08 20.07 7.43
C LEU A 121 14.87 20.99 6.22
N PRO A 122 15.18 22.29 6.30
CA PRO A 122 15.08 23.19 5.16
C PRO A 122 15.89 22.66 3.97
N GLN A 123 15.24 22.58 2.80
CA GLN A 123 15.87 22.20 1.54
C GLN A 123 15.32 23.11 0.45
N ALA A 124 16.19 23.66 -0.38
CA ALA A 124 15.81 24.58 -1.45
C ALA A 124 14.93 23.89 -2.50
N GLN A 125 15.27 22.65 -2.86
CA GLN A 125 14.53 21.81 -3.80
C GLN A 125 14.36 20.42 -3.18
N PRO A 126 13.33 20.20 -2.35
CA PRO A 126 13.12 18.92 -1.73
C PRO A 126 12.71 17.87 -2.77
N LEU A 127 13.43 16.75 -2.83
CA LEU A 127 13.17 15.63 -3.73
C LEU A 127 12.67 14.41 -2.95
N CYS A 128 11.88 13.56 -3.61
CA CYS A 128 11.53 12.24 -3.10
C CYS A 128 12.78 11.36 -3.11
N ALA A 129 13.15 10.77 -1.97
CA ALA A 129 14.32 9.88 -1.88
C ALA A 129 14.14 8.51 -2.57
N ILE A 130 13.07 8.32 -3.34
CA ILE A 130 12.78 7.08 -4.09
C ILE A 130 12.77 7.38 -5.60
N CYS A 131 11.88 8.27 -6.08
CA CYS A 131 11.80 8.60 -7.51
C CYS A 131 12.67 9.78 -7.93
N LEU A 132 13.32 10.48 -7.00
CA LEU A 132 14.14 11.68 -7.24
C LEU A 132 13.38 12.87 -7.86
N GLU A 133 12.06 12.82 -7.92
CA GLU A 133 11.22 13.94 -8.37
C GLU A 133 10.89 14.91 -7.23
N ALA A 134 10.51 16.13 -7.58
CA ALA A 134 10.17 17.18 -6.63
C ALA A 134 9.00 16.78 -5.70
N VAL A 135 9.15 17.08 -4.41
CA VAL A 135 8.09 16.92 -3.40
C VAL A 135 7.83 18.25 -2.71
N PRO A 136 6.60 18.55 -2.29
CA PRO A 136 6.34 19.69 -1.42
C PRO A 136 7.23 19.65 -0.16
N GLY A 137 7.79 20.80 0.24
CA GLY A 137 8.71 20.86 1.38
C GLY A 137 8.07 20.58 2.74
N ARG A 138 6.73 20.68 2.84
CA ARG A 138 5.96 20.48 4.08
C ARG A 138 5.31 19.09 4.11
N PRO A 139 5.32 18.40 5.28
CA PRO A 139 4.58 17.15 5.47
C PRO A 139 3.09 17.34 5.16
N SER A 140 2.49 16.34 4.51
CA SER A 140 1.05 16.32 4.21
C SER A 140 0.57 14.87 4.09
N TYR A 141 -0.69 14.65 3.70
CA TYR A 141 -1.13 13.28 3.39
C TYR A 141 -0.29 12.65 2.26
N ASN A 142 0.07 13.44 1.24
CA ASN A 142 0.79 12.98 0.06
C ASN A 142 2.32 13.02 0.21
N VAL A 143 2.83 13.63 1.28
CA VAL A 143 4.28 13.80 1.51
C VAL A 143 4.63 13.35 2.92
N LEU A 144 5.38 12.25 3.01
CA LEU A 144 5.82 11.66 4.26
C LEU A 144 7.32 11.88 4.48
N LEU A 145 7.73 12.01 5.74
CA LEU A 145 9.11 12.22 6.15
C LEU A 145 9.58 11.05 7.01
N CYS A 146 10.88 10.76 6.94
CA CYS A 146 11.51 9.91 7.93
C CYS A 146 11.58 10.66 9.28
N PRO A 147 11.02 10.09 10.37
CA PRO A 147 11.08 10.73 11.70
C PRO A 147 12.48 10.70 12.30
N ALA A 148 13.34 9.77 11.91
CA ALA A 148 14.68 9.60 12.48
C ALA A 148 15.66 10.63 11.93
N CYS A 149 15.80 10.72 10.60
CA CYS A 149 16.77 11.64 9.98
C CYS A 149 16.18 13.01 9.62
N THR A 150 14.85 13.14 9.52
CA THR A 150 14.11 14.38 9.18
C THR A 150 14.42 15.03 7.82
N GLY A 151 15.45 14.54 7.11
CA GLY A 151 15.88 14.99 5.79
C GLY A 151 15.29 14.18 4.63
N ALA A 152 14.95 12.91 4.86
CA ALA A 152 14.35 12.07 3.84
C ALA A 152 12.85 12.35 3.70
N ARG A 153 12.41 12.55 2.45
CA ARG A 153 11.03 12.85 2.07
C ARG A 153 10.55 11.88 1.00
N PHE A 154 9.27 11.58 1.00
CA PHE A 154 8.67 10.59 0.10
C PHE A 154 7.30 11.04 -0.38
N HIS A 155 7.02 10.86 -1.67
CA HIS A 155 5.64 10.75 -2.13
C HIS A 155 4.98 9.56 -1.43
N ARG A 156 3.75 9.73 -0.94
CA ARG A 156 2.98 8.65 -0.30
C ARG A 156 2.90 7.40 -1.19
N ARG A 157 2.70 7.59 -2.50
CA ARG A 157 2.67 6.51 -3.49
C ARG A 157 4.01 5.78 -3.58
N CYS A 158 5.12 6.51 -3.73
CA CYS A 158 6.45 5.91 -3.82
C CYS A 158 6.77 5.07 -2.57
N ILE A 159 6.51 5.59 -1.38
CA ILE A 159 6.81 4.85 -0.15
C ILE A 159 5.86 3.68 0.09
N GLN A 160 4.59 3.79 -0.33
CA GLN A 160 3.65 2.67 -0.30
C GLN A 160 4.10 1.53 -1.23
N SER A 161 4.50 1.86 -2.46
CA SER A 161 4.99 0.87 -3.43
C SER A 161 6.31 0.24 -2.97
N GLN A 162 7.22 1.03 -2.35
CA GLN A 162 8.43 0.50 -1.71
C GLN A 162 8.09 -0.46 -0.57
N ALA A 163 7.13 -0.12 0.30
CA ALA A 163 6.72 -0.97 1.42
C ALA A 163 6.13 -2.31 0.96
N LEU A 164 5.29 -2.30 -0.08
CA LEU A 164 4.68 -3.51 -0.63
C LEU A 164 5.71 -4.48 -1.24
N ARG A 165 6.80 -3.95 -1.80
CA ARG A 165 7.90 -4.74 -2.36
C ARG A 165 8.90 -5.21 -1.30
N ALA A 166 9.28 -4.32 -0.38
CA ALA A 166 10.30 -4.60 0.63
C ALA A 166 9.78 -5.46 1.78
N ALA A 167 8.47 -5.44 2.02
CA ALA A 167 7.82 -6.12 3.14
C ALA A 167 8.44 -5.78 4.51
N LEU A 168 7.96 -6.43 5.57
CA LEU A 168 8.29 -6.05 6.95
C LEU A 168 9.80 -6.12 7.25
N HIS A 169 10.50 -7.14 6.76
CA HIS A 169 11.90 -7.38 7.12
C HIS A 169 12.89 -6.44 6.43
N HIS A 170 12.57 -5.92 5.23
CA HIS A 170 13.49 -5.07 4.47
C HIS A 170 13.03 -3.61 4.35
N PHE A 171 11.82 -3.28 4.81
CA PHE A 171 11.32 -1.92 4.74
C PHE A 171 11.99 -1.00 5.78
N ARG A 172 12.91 -0.15 5.31
CA ARG A 172 13.69 0.79 6.12
C ARG A 172 13.84 2.12 5.42
N CYS A 173 14.26 3.17 6.15
CA CYS A 173 14.56 4.43 5.51
C CYS A 173 15.72 4.25 4.51
N PRO A 174 15.57 4.56 3.21
CA PRO A 174 16.66 4.38 2.23
C PRO A 174 17.84 5.34 2.45
N VAL A 175 17.66 6.39 3.27
CA VAL A 175 18.69 7.40 3.52
C VAL A 175 19.49 7.10 4.79
N CYS A 176 18.82 6.87 5.92
CA CYS A 176 19.49 6.67 7.22
C CYS A 176 19.44 5.24 7.74
N GLN A 177 18.78 4.34 7.01
CA GLN A 177 18.62 2.92 7.35
C GLN A 177 17.90 2.61 8.66
N ASP A 178 17.36 3.62 9.36
CA ASP A 178 16.48 3.41 10.50
C ASP A 178 15.27 2.54 10.11
N VAL A 179 15.03 1.50 10.91
CA VAL A 179 13.94 0.53 10.74
C VAL A 179 12.83 0.86 11.73
N GLN A 180 13.12 0.83 13.03
CA GLN A 180 12.11 0.82 14.08
C GLN A 180 11.26 2.10 14.08
N THR A 181 11.89 3.27 14.14
CA THR A 181 11.18 4.56 14.19
C THR A 181 10.45 4.82 12.87
N PHE A 182 11.11 4.49 11.76
CA PHE A 182 10.59 4.66 10.42
C PHE A 182 9.34 3.81 10.18
N GLN A 183 9.42 2.50 10.41
CA GLN A 183 8.29 1.59 10.21
C GLN A 183 7.10 1.98 11.09
N ALA A 184 7.33 2.22 12.39
CA ALA A 184 6.26 2.59 13.32
C ALA A 184 5.49 3.84 12.84
N GLU A 185 6.22 4.85 12.34
CA GLU A 185 5.61 6.07 11.82
C GLU A 185 4.89 5.83 10.48
N MET A 186 5.45 5.03 9.57
CA MET A 186 4.81 4.69 8.29
C MET A 186 3.52 3.88 8.52
N PHE A 187 3.53 2.88 9.42
CA PHE A 187 2.34 2.16 9.85
C PHE A 187 1.28 3.11 10.40
N ARG A 188 1.66 3.98 11.35
CA ARG A 188 0.76 4.95 11.97
C ARG A 188 0.07 5.84 10.94
N LEU A 189 0.78 6.21 9.88
CA LEU A 189 0.29 7.05 8.77
C LEU A 189 -0.46 6.26 7.69
N GLY A 190 -0.69 4.96 7.89
CA GLY A 190 -1.47 4.09 7.02
C GLY A 190 -0.73 3.64 5.77
N ILE A 191 0.59 3.50 5.83
CA ILE A 191 1.35 2.76 4.82
C ILE A 191 1.20 1.27 5.12
N LYS A 192 0.68 0.51 4.15
CA LYS A 192 0.59 -0.97 4.25
C LYS A 192 1.99 -1.55 4.08
N ILE A 193 2.48 -2.23 5.12
CA ILE A 193 3.74 -2.99 5.09
C ILE A 193 3.36 -4.44 5.36
N PRO A 194 3.38 -5.33 4.34
CA PRO A 194 2.97 -6.71 4.51
C PRO A 194 4.03 -7.50 5.29
N ASP A 195 3.57 -8.45 6.10
CA ASP A 195 4.43 -9.40 6.79
C ASP A 195 4.54 -10.67 5.92
N ARG A 196 5.56 -10.67 5.05
CA ARG A 196 5.90 -11.71 4.07
C ARG A 196 7.34 -11.48 3.59
N ASP A 197 7.86 -12.40 2.81
CA ASP A 197 9.14 -12.23 2.14
C ASP A 197 9.11 -11.02 1.19
N ALA A 198 10.27 -10.39 0.99
CA ALA A 198 10.34 -9.31 0.02
C ALA A 198 10.05 -9.83 -1.39
N ALA A 199 9.50 -9.00 -2.27
CA ALA A 199 9.16 -9.40 -3.64
C ALA A 199 10.39 -9.89 -4.45
N TRP A 200 11.60 -9.49 -4.04
CA TRP A 200 12.85 -9.97 -4.63
C TRP A 200 13.39 -11.24 -3.97
N GLU A 201 12.77 -11.74 -2.92
CA GLU A 201 13.08 -13.04 -2.28
C GLU A 201 12.13 -14.15 -2.76
N GLU A 202 11.11 -13.79 -3.55
CA GLU A 202 10.20 -14.76 -4.17
C GLU A 202 10.93 -15.63 -5.21
N ASP A 203 10.52 -16.91 -5.30
CA ASP A 203 11.11 -17.90 -6.21
C ASP A 203 11.14 -17.38 -7.67
N GLY A 204 12.35 -17.20 -8.18
CA GLY A 204 12.58 -16.74 -9.55
C GLY A 204 12.81 -15.23 -9.73
N ALA A 205 12.78 -14.42 -8.66
CA ALA A 205 12.99 -12.97 -8.74
C ALA A 205 14.36 -12.55 -9.33
N PHE A 206 15.36 -13.42 -9.25
CA PHE A 206 16.68 -13.21 -9.85
C PHE A 206 16.92 -14.04 -11.12
N GLN A 207 15.94 -14.81 -11.62
CA GLN A 207 16.12 -15.65 -12.82
C GLN A 207 16.60 -14.84 -14.03
N GLU A 208 16.10 -13.63 -14.20
CA GLU A 208 16.53 -12.71 -15.26
C GLU A 208 17.98 -12.22 -15.06
N LEU A 209 18.44 -12.06 -13.82
CA LEU A 209 19.83 -11.70 -13.51
C LEU A 209 20.80 -12.86 -13.77
N TYR A 210 20.32 -14.10 -13.74
CA TYR A 210 21.06 -15.28 -14.21
C TYR A 210 21.02 -15.44 -15.74
N GLN A 211 20.18 -14.69 -16.46
CA GLN A 211 20.22 -14.64 -17.91
C GLN A 211 21.39 -13.76 -18.35
N ARG A 212 22.57 -14.36 -18.44
CA ARG A 212 23.74 -13.72 -19.06
C ARG A 212 23.36 -13.32 -20.48
N HIS A 213 23.54 -12.04 -20.82
CA HIS A 213 23.36 -11.54 -22.18
C HIS A 213 24.26 -12.34 -23.11
N ARG A 214 23.64 -13.14 -23.99
CA ARG A 214 24.37 -14.12 -24.82
C ARG A 214 24.81 -13.57 -26.16
N SER A 215 24.49 -12.32 -26.51
CA SER A 215 24.77 -11.79 -27.85
C SER A 215 25.38 -10.39 -27.82
N CYS A 216 26.25 -10.07 -28.78
CA CYS A 216 26.84 -8.74 -28.91
C CYS A 216 25.81 -7.72 -29.43
N ASN A 217 25.60 -6.65 -28.68
CA ASN A 217 24.67 -5.55 -28.99
C ASN A 217 25.29 -4.41 -29.83
N ALA A 218 26.55 -4.52 -30.25
CA ALA A 218 27.20 -3.51 -31.11
C ALA A 218 26.51 -3.42 -32.48
N GLN A 219 26.36 -2.21 -33.04
CA GLN A 219 25.74 -2.05 -34.37
C GLN A 219 26.47 -2.88 -35.44
N GLN A 220 27.80 -2.96 -35.37
CA GLN A 220 28.61 -3.87 -36.18
C GLN A 220 29.45 -4.78 -35.26
N CYS A 221 29.13 -6.08 -35.24
CA CYS A 221 29.89 -7.07 -34.47
C CYS A 221 31.21 -7.38 -35.17
N GLN A 222 32.31 -7.35 -34.44
CA GLN A 222 33.65 -7.69 -34.96
C GLN A 222 34.06 -9.14 -34.67
N CYS A 223 33.24 -9.91 -33.94
CA CYS A 223 33.55 -11.29 -33.64
C CYS A 223 33.34 -12.16 -34.90
N PRO A 224 34.40 -12.83 -35.42
CA PRO A 224 34.30 -13.64 -36.63
C PRO A 224 33.44 -14.91 -36.45
N LEU A 225 33.22 -15.34 -35.20
CA LEU A 225 32.39 -16.50 -34.85
C LEU A 225 30.91 -16.12 -34.65
N GLY A 226 30.54 -14.85 -34.84
CA GLY A 226 29.18 -14.36 -34.71
C GLY A 226 28.91 -13.69 -33.37
N ARG A 227 27.69 -13.14 -33.25
CA ARG A 227 27.30 -12.30 -32.11
C ARG A 227 27.11 -13.09 -30.83
N GLU A 228 26.79 -14.37 -30.91
CA GLU A 228 26.42 -15.19 -29.76
C GLU A 228 27.63 -15.82 -29.04
N GLN A 229 28.83 -15.59 -29.55
CA GLN A 229 30.03 -16.21 -29.03
C GLN A 229 30.65 -15.41 -27.88
N SER A 230 30.83 -16.06 -26.74
CA SER A 230 31.59 -15.56 -25.59
C SER A 230 32.84 -16.41 -25.36
N GLU A 231 33.95 -15.79 -24.94
CA GLU A 231 35.09 -16.56 -24.43
C GLU A 231 34.71 -17.22 -23.10
N ASP A 232 35.02 -18.51 -22.95
CA ASP A 232 34.67 -19.31 -21.76
C ASP A 232 35.47 -18.95 -20.49
N ASN A 233 36.52 -18.13 -20.62
CA ASN A 233 37.39 -17.76 -19.51
C ASN A 233 37.46 -16.23 -19.37
N GLY A 234 36.89 -15.73 -18.27
CA GLY A 234 37.20 -14.40 -17.77
C GLY A 234 38.50 -14.40 -16.97
#